data_AF-A0AAW2M0G2-F1
#
_entry.id   AF-A0AAW2M0G2-F1
#
_cell.length_a   1.000
_cell.length_b   1.000
_cell.length_c   1.000
_cell.angle_alpha   90.00
_cell.angle_beta   90.00
_cell.angle_gamma   90.00
#
_symmetry.space_group_name_H-M   'P 1'
#
loop_
_entity.id
_entity.type
_entity.pdbx_description
1 polymer ?
#
loop_
_entity_poly.entity_id
_entity_poly.type
_entity_poly.pdbx_seq_one_letter_code
_entity_poly.pdbx_strand_id
1 'polypeptide(L)'
;MLTKDDEEEEKYSDMMEWLSKKNQHSTVYISFGSEYFLSKPEIEEIAKGLELSDTNFIWVIRFPLGEDEISVEDALPKGFLERVKERGVVVSGWAPG
;
A
#
# COMPACT_ATOMS: atom_id res chain seq x y z
N MET A 1 -4.57 -11.31 23.41
CA MET A 1 -3.64 -10.18 23.24
C MET A 1 -2.99 -10.46 21.90
N LEU A 2 -3.52 -9.87 20.83
CA LEU A 2 -2.98 -10.08 19.48
C LEU A 2 -1.60 -9.42 19.45
N THR A 3 -0.58 -10.14 18.99
CA THR A 3 0.74 -9.56 18.81
C THR A 3 0.78 -8.78 17.50
N LYS A 4 1.76 -7.90 17.36
CA LYS A 4 1.97 -7.11 16.13
C LYS A 4 2.15 -8.02 14.89
N ASP A 5 2.65 -9.24 15.10
CA ASP A 5 2.78 -10.28 14.08
C ASP A 5 1.41 -10.82 13.63
N ASP A 6 0.45 -11.01 14.53
CA ASP A 6 -0.90 -11.49 14.20
C ASP A 6 -1.65 -10.49 13.31
N GLU A 7 -1.49 -9.18 13.56
CA GLU A 7 -2.11 -8.11 12.75
C GLU A 7 -1.50 -7.99 11.34
N GLU A 8 -0.21 -8.30 11.19
CA GLU A 8 0.46 -8.32 9.89
C GLU A 8 0.06 -9.54 9.05
N GLU A 9 -0.10 -10.72 9.68
CA GLU A 9 -0.62 -11.91 9.01
C GLU A 9 -2.05 -11.72 8.49
N GLU A 10 -2.94 -11.09 9.26
CA GLU A 10 -4.31 -10.78 8.81
C GLU A 10 -4.31 -9.84 7.60
N LYS A 11 -3.53 -8.75 7.63
CA LYS A 11 -3.42 -7.83 6.48
C LYS A 11 -2.87 -8.51 5.23
N TYR A 12 -1.91 -9.41 5.40
CA TYR A 12 -1.37 -10.18 4.28
C TYR A 12 -2.41 -11.14 3.71
N SER A 13 -3.17 -11.83 4.57
CA SER A 13 -4.28 -12.69 4.16
C SER A 13 -5.34 -11.92 3.39
N ASP A 14 -5.75 -10.75 3.88
CA ASP A 14 -6.73 -9.88 3.21
C ASP A 14 -6.23 -9.39 1.84
N MET A 15 -4.97 -9.00 1.76
CA MET A 15 -4.32 -8.62 0.49
C MET A 15 -4.33 -9.78 -0.50
N MET A 16 -3.98 -10.99 -0.05
CA MET A 16 -3.97 -12.18 -0.90
C MET A 16 -5.37 -12.59 -1.34
N GLU A 17 -6.37 -12.49 -0.46
CA GLU A 17 -7.77 -12.71 -0.82
C GLU A 17 -8.23 -11.69 -1.88
N TRP A 18 -7.89 -10.41 -1.70
CA TRP A 18 -8.19 -9.38 -2.68
C TRP A 18 -7.52 -9.66 -4.04
N LEU A 19 -6.24 -10.05 -4.02
CA LEU A 19 -5.48 -10.39 -5.23
C LEU A 19 -6.07 -11.60 -5.95
N SER A 20 -6.54 -12.60 -5.20
CA SER A 20 -7.16 -13.82 -5.76
C SER A 20 -8.42 -13.55 -6.59
N LYS A 21 -9.10 -12.41 -6.34
CA LYS A 21 -10.30 -11.99 -7.06
C LYS A 21 -10.00 -11.26 -8.38
N LYS A 22 -8.72 -10.98 -8.67
CA LYS A 22 -8.30 -10.24 -9.87
C LYS A 22 -7.94 -11.19 -11.01
N ASN A 23 -8.01 -10.67 -12.24
CA ASN A 23 -7.61 -11.42 -13.42
C ASN A 23 -6.09 -11.65 -13.42
N GLN A 24 -5.63 -12.74 -14.02
CA GLN A 24 -4.20 -12.98 -14.19
C GLN A 24 -3.52 -11.82 -14.92
N HIS A 25 -2.32 -11.45 -14.47
CA HIS A 25 -1.51 -10.36 -15.04
C HIS A 25 -2.19 -8.98 -15.08
N SER A 26 -3.21 -8.76 -14.23
CA SER A 26 -3.97 -7.50 -14.21
C SER A 26 -3.65 -6.59 -13.01
N THR A 27 -2.67 -6.99 -12.17
CA THR A 27 -2.30 -6.27 -10.95
C THR A 27 -0.81 -5.90 -10.96
N VAL A 28 -0.52 -4.65 -10.65
CA VAL A 28 0.84 -4.11 -10.53
C VAL A 28 1.26 -4.12 -9.06
N TYR A 29 2.42 -4.70 -8.76
CA TYR A 29 3.01 -4.62 -7.42
C TYR A 29 4.07 -3.53 -7.38
N ILE A 30 3.97 -2.64 -6.39
CA ILE A 30 4.84 -1.48 -6.22
C ILE A 30 5.47 -1.58 -4.82
N SER A 31 6.79 -1.75 -4.77
CA SER A 31 7.56 -1.63 -3.54
C SER A 31 8.92 -0.99 -3.82
N PHE A 32 9.43 -0.24 -2.86
CA PHE A 32 10.71 0.47 -2.95
C PHE A 32 11.81 -0.19 -2.10
N GLY A 33 11.61 -1.45 -1.70
CA GLY A 33 12.54 -2.18 -0.85
C GLY A 33 12.67 -1.59 0.55
N SER A 34 13.69 -2.02 1.30
CA SER A 34 13.95 -1.58 2.67
C SER A 34 14.82 -0.34 2.78
N GLU A 35 15.49 0.05 1.70
CA GLU A 35 16.54 1.07 1.71
C GLU A 35 16.06 2.44 1.23
N TYR A 36 14.81 2.54 0.77
CA TYR A 36 14.28 3.77 0.21
C TYR A 36 12.92 4.15 0.81
N PHE A 37 12.86 5.38 1.33
CA PHE A 37 11.65 5.98 1.87
C PHE A 37 11.22 7.10 0.92
N LEU A 38 9.98 7.02 0.45
CA LEU A 38 9.42 8.05 -0.41
C LEU A 38 9.16 9.32 0.39
N SER A 39 9.56 10.46 -0.15
CA SER A 39 9.12 11.75 0.36
C SER A 39 7.64 11.98 0.07
N LYS A 40 6.98 12.84 0.85
CA LYS A 40 5.58 13.22 0.63
C LYS A 40 5.24 13.60 -0.83
N PRO A 41 5.99 14.48 -1.53
CA PRO A 41 5.67 14.81 -2.92
C PRO A 41 5.81 13.61 -3.86
N GLU A 42 6.72 12.66 -3.59
CA GLU A 42 6.84 11.43 -4.39
C GLU A 42 5.63 10.51 -4.19
N ILE A 43 5.17 10.37 -2.94
CA ILE A 43 3.93 9.64 -2.62
C ILE A 43 2.73 10.27 -3.34
N GLU A 44 2.61 11.60 -3.34
CA GLU A 44 1.51 12.31 -4.01
C GLU A 44 1.51 12.08 -5.52
N GLU A 45 2.67 12.14 -6.18
CA GLU A 45 2.77 11.91 -7.62
C GLU A 45 2.50 10.45 -7.99
N ILE A 46 2.99 9.48 -7.20
CA ILE A 46 2.68 8.05 -7.40
C ILE A 46 1.18 7.80 -7.21
N ALA A 47 0.58 8.33 -6.14
CA ALA A 47 -0.84 8.21 -5.90
C ALA A 47 -1.66 8.76 -7.08
N LYS A 48 -1.29 9.94 -7.59
CA LYS A 48 -1.95 10.52 -8.77
C LYS A 48 -1.76 9.66 -10.02
N GLY A 49 -0.57 9.11 -10.24
CA GLY A 49 -0.30 8.20 -11.35
C GLY A 49 -1.13 6.92 -11.28
N LEU A 50 -1.23 6.33 -10.09
CA LEU A 50 -2.09 5.17 -9.82
C LEU A 50 -3.55 5.51 -10.08
N GLU A 51 -4.00 6.68 -9.65
CA GLU A 51 -5.36 7.12 -9.90
C GLU A 51 -5.68 7.22 -11.40
N LEU A 52 -4.79 7.82 -12.17
CA LEU A 52 -4.96 8.04 -13.61
C LEU A 52 -4.78 6.77 -14.46
N SER A 53 -4.00 5.80 -13.97
CA SER A 53 -3.67 4.59 -14.72
C SER A 53 -4.81 3.58 -14.84
N ASP A 54 -5.86 3.72 -14.02
CA ASP A 54 -7.00 2.79 -13.92
C ASP A 54 -6.62 1.29 -13.80
N THR A 55 -5.41 1.01 -13.32
CA THR A 55 -4.90 -0.35 -13.15
C THR A 55 -5.20 -0.89 -11.76
N ASN A 56 -5.22 -2.22 -11.60
CA ASN A 56 -5.21 -2.79 -10.26
C ASN A 56 -3.79 -2.71 -9.70
N PHE A 57 -3.64 -2.39 -8.42
CA PHE A 57 -2.32 -2.29 -7.81
C PHE A 57 -2.28 -2.76 -6.35
N ILE A 58 -1.09 -3.18 -5.95
CA ILE A 58 -0.70 -3.36 -4.55
C ILE A 58 0.49 -2.44 -4.34
N TRP A 59 0.36 -1.50 -3.42
CA TRP A 59 1.43 -0.54 -3.13
C TRP A 59 1.87 -0.66 -1.67
N VAL A 60 3.14 -1.02 -1.47
CA VAL A 60 3.74 -1.04 -0.15
C VAL A 60 4.49 0.27 0.08
N ILE A 61 4.05 1.02 1.09
CA ILE A 61 4.66 2.26 1.55
C ILE A 61 5.42 1.98 2.84
N ARG A 62 6.66 2.45 2.93
CA ARG A 62 7.46 2.39 4.15
C ARG A 62 7.77 3.81 4.60
N PHE A 63 7.73 4.02 5.91
CA PHE A 63 8.09 5.27 6.56
C PHE A 63 9.38 5.07 7.36
N PRO A 64 10.22 6.10 7.49
CA PRO A 64 11.45 6.01 8.27
C PRO A 64 11.12 5.79 9.77
N LEU A 65 12.01 5.05 10.45
CA LEU A 65 11.88 4.75 11.88
C LEU A 65 11.79 6.04 12.70
N GLY A 66 10.73 6.17 13.51
CA GLY A 66 10.43 7.40 14.27
C GLY A 66 9.37 8.31 13.62
N GLU A 67 8.98 8.02 12.37
CA GLU A 67 7.74 8.52 11.75
C GLU A 67 6.65 7.43 11.71
N ASP A 68 6.78 6.39 12.54
CA ASP A 68 5.81 5.27 12.68
C ASP A 68 4.40 5.73 13.12
N GLU A 69 4.24 7.00 13.49
CA GLU A 69 2.96 7.64 13.78
C GLU A 69 2.28 8.27 12.55
N ILE A 70 2.99 8.40 11.41
CA ILE A 70 2.39 8.87 10.15
C ILE A 70 1.55 7.74 9.58
N SER A 71 0.22 7.92 9.64
CA SER A 71 -0.69 6.98 9.02
C SER A 71 -0.54 7.04 7.49
N VAL A 72 -0.80 5.91 6.81
CA VAL A 72 -0.91 5.87 5.36
C VAL A 72 -1.93 6.89 4.85
N GLU A 73 -2.97 7.16 5.64
CA GLU A 73 -4.02 8.13 5.33
C GLU A 73 -3.51 9.59 5.35
N ASP A 74 -2.56 9.90 6.24
CA ASP A 74 -1.92 11.23 6.34
C ASP A 74 -0.87 11.46 5.24
N ALA A 75 -0.21 10.39 4.80
CA ALA A 75 0.79 10.45 3.74
C ALA A 75 0.16 10.57 2.33
N LEU A 76 -1.06 10.05 2.16
CA LEU A 76 -1.74 10.02 0.87
C LEU A 76 -2.63 11.24 0.64
N PRO A 77 -2.93 11.57 -0.64
CA PRO A 77 -3.94 12.56 -0.95
C PRO A 77 -5.28 12.23 -0.30
N LYS A 78 -5.95 13.24 0.27
CA LYS A 78 -7.23 13.06 0.97
C LYS A 78 -8.24 12.27 0.13
N GLY A 79 -8.76 11.18 0.69
CA GLY A 79 -9.74 10.31 0.06
C GLY A 79 -9.19 9.40 -1.04
N PHE A 80 -7.87 9.29 -1.21
CA PHE A 80 -7.24 8.38 -2.17
C PHE A 80 -7.70 6.94 -1.92
N LEU A 81 -7.58 6.44 -0.68
CA LEU A 81 -7.96 5.06 -0.33
C LEU A 81 -9.41 4.74 -0.71
N GLU A 82 -10.34 5.65 -0.45
CA GLU A 82 -11.74 5.49 -0.84
C GLU A 82 -11.95 5.46 -2.36
N ARG A 83 -11.18 6.24 -3.12
CA ARG A 83 -11.24 6.26 -4.59
C ARG A 83 -10.63 5.02 -5.23
N VAL A 84 -9.67 4.38 -4.55
CA VAL A 84 -8.97 3.21 -5.09
C VAL A 84 -9.41 1.89 -4.46
N LYS A 85 -10.26 1.86 -3.43
CA LYS A 85 -10.60 0.65 -2.66
C LYS A 85 -11.00 -0.59 -3.48
N GLU A 86 -11.61 -0.40 -4.64
CA GLU A 86 -12.01 -1.52 -5.51
C GLU A 86 -10.86 -2.06 -6.36
N ARG A 87 -9.80 -1.26 -6.59
CA ARG A 87 -8.69 -1.54 -7.52
C ARG A 87 -7.30 -1.48 -6.89
N GLY A 88 -7.16 -0.99 -5.67
CA GLY A 88 -5.89 -0.77 -5.01
C GLY A 88 -5.90 -1.24 -3.56
N VAL A 89 -4.83 -1.93 -3.17
CA VAL A 89 -4.51 -2.19 -1.76
C VAL A 89 -3.24 -1.43 -1.43
N VAL A 90 -3.25 -0.66 -0.33
CA VAL A 90 -2.07 0.04 0.19
C VAL A 90 -1.71 -0.55 1.54
N VAL A 91 -0.44 -0.95 1.70
CA VAL A 91 0.06 -1.59 2.91
C VAL A 91 1.22 -0.75 3.47
N SER A 92 1.22 -0.53 4.79
CA SER A 92 2.35 0.06 5.51
C SER A 92 3.13 -0.97 6.31
N GLY A 93 4.44 -0.79 6.40
CA GLY A 93 5.31 -1.51 7.34
C GLY A 93 6.07 -2.68 6.70
N TRP A 94 5.36 -3.69 6.18
CA TRP A 94 6.00 -4.89 5.66
C TRP A 94 5.62 -5.22 4.20
N ALA A 95 6.60 -5.74 3.47
CA ALA A 95 6.45 -6.33 2.14
C ALA A 95 7.02 -7.76 2.22
N PRO A 96 6.34 -8.79 1.69
CA PRO A 96 6.95 -10.09 1.49
C PRO A 96 8.10 -9.95 0.47
N GLY A 97 9.29 -10.36 0.89
CA GLY A 97 10.46 -10.54 0.04
C GLY A 97 10.68 -12.01 -0.26
#